data_AF-A0A5C8EUG0-F1
#
_entry.id   AF-A0A5C8EUG0-F1
#
_cell.length_a   1.000
_cell.length_b   1.000
_cell.length_c   1.000
_cell.angle_alpha   90.00
_cell.angle_beta   90.00
_cell.angle_gamma   90.00
#
_symmetry.space_group_name_H-M   'P 1'
#
loop_
_entity.id
_entity.type
_entity.pdbx_description
1 polymer ?
#
loop_
_entity_poly.entity_id
_entity_poly.type
_entity_poly.pdbx_seq_one_letter_code
_entity_poly.pdbx_strand_id
1 'polypeptide(L)'
;MLVFFIFSIFSISLFAQWEVNINGDLMFILNEDIENDSALGVGLDTSIVDDFYSVYNNYNIAAVMFYSDTITTENSYDLRIKKKSNNYITYSVTDEDIVQDENSAGIGIGINTENGVRANNLIKIFLDSVSVELYDDDGLLGYYELDGLQEVLKENLGNTEWYDNEIEN
;
A
#
# COMPACT_ATOMS: atom_id res chain seq x y z
N MET A 1 4.82 50.84 16.52
CA MET A 1 5.79 49.80 16.13
C MET A 1 4.96 48.64 15.61
N LEU A 2 4.96 48.46 14.29
CA LEU A 2 4.03 47.57 13.57
C LEU A 2 4.83 46.32 13.19
N VAL A 3 4.64 45.24 13.95
CA VAL A 3 5.32 43.96 13.70
C VAL A 3 4.46 43.19 12.72
N PHE A 4 4.85 43.22 11.44
CA PHE A 4 4.37 42.28 10.43
C PHE A 4 4.93 40.89 10.78
N PHE A 5 4.10 40.03 11.37
CA PHE A 5 4.34 38.59 11.33
C PHE A 5 3.87 38.10 9.96
N ILE A 6 4.79 38.08 9.00
CA ILE A 6 4.62 37.22 7.82
C ILE A 6 4.87 35.81 8.36
N PHE A 7 3.80 35.12 8.75
CA PHE A 7 3.82 33.67 8.74
C PHE A 7 4.04 33.31 7.27
N SER A 8 5.28 33.02 6.93
CA SER A 8 5.58 32.23 5.76
C SER A 8 4.81 30.94 5.95
N ILE A 9 3.67 30.85 5.28
CA ILE A 9 3.01 29.60 4.97
C ILE A 9 4.02 28.92 4.05
N PHE A 10 5.07 28.33 4.62
CA PHE A 10 5.73 27.24 3.97
C PHE A 10 4.59 26.28 3.70
N SER A 11 4.27 26.06 2.43
CA SER A 11 3.49 24.91 2.03
C SER A 11 4.22 23.73 2.66
N ILE A 12 3.70 23.22 3.78
CA ILE A 12 4.12 21.92 4.27
C ILE A 12 3.77 21.05 3.09
N SER A 13 4.78 20.56 2.38
CA SER A 13 4.57 19.50 1.41
C SER A 13 3.72 18.47 2.14
N LEU A 14 2.48 18.25 1.67
CA LEU A 14 1.68 17.13 2.11
C LEU A 14 2.51 15.91 1.74
N PHE A 15 3.30 15.41 2.69
CA PHE A 15 3.86 14.09 2.58
C PHE A 15 2.75 13.18 3.07
N ALA A 16 2.50 12.10 2.33
CA ALA A 16 1.63 11.03 2.80
C ALA A 16 2.04 10.65 4.24
N GLN A 17 1.11 10.76 5.19
CA GLN A 17 1.40 10.41 6.57
C GLN A 17 1.25 8.90 6.72
N TRP A 18 2.38 8.20 6.66
CA TRP A 18 2.42 6.77 6.90
C TRP A 18 2.39 6.48 8.41
N GLU A 19 1.39 5.74 8.87
CA GLU A 19 1.30 5.26 10.24
C GLU A 19 1.84 3.84 10.36
N VAL A 20 2.79 3.62 11.27
CA VAL A 20 3.45 2.32 11.46
C VAL A 20 2.95 1.66 12.74
N ASN A 21 2.51 0.41 12.64
CA ASN A 21 2.20 -0.45 13.78
C ASN A 21 3.01 -1.75 13.70
N ILE A 22 3.65 -2.15 14.78
CA ILE A 22 4.44 -3.39 14.87
C ILE A 22 3.91 -4.20 16.04
N ASN A 23 3.48 -5.43 15.76
CA ASN A 23 2.99 -6.39 16.76
C ASN A 23 3.67 -7.75 16.57
N GLY A 24 4.69 -8.02 17.40
CA GLY A 24 5.54 -9.19 17.23
C GLY A 24 6.32 -9.11 15.93
N ASP A 25 6.24 -10.17 15.12
CA ASP A 25 6.91 -10.26 13.83
C ASP A 25 6.07 -9.65 12.69
N LEU A 26 4.93 -9.01 12.97
CA LEU A 26 4.07 -8.43 11.94
C LEU A 26 4.11 -6.90 12.02
N MET A 27 4.48 -6.27 10.92
CA MET A 27 4.44 -4.82 10.72
C MET A 27 3.31 -4.46 9.75
N PHE A 28 2.56 -3.42 10.06
CA PHE A 28 1.62 -2.77 9.17
C PHE A 28 1.96 -1.30 9.02
N ILE A 29 1.92 -0.81 7.79
CA ILE A 29 2.07 0.61 7.47
C ILE A 29 0.81 1.06 6.73
N LEU A 30 0.16 2.10 7.23
CA LEU A 30 -1.12 2.61 6.74
C LEU A 30 -0.96 4.01 6.14
N ASN A 31 -1.75 4.29 5.11
CA ASN A 31 -1.84 5.57 4.44
C ASN A 31 -3.32 5.87 4.21
N GLU A 32 -3.83 6.87 4.91
CA GLU A 32 -5.24 7.22 4.93
C GLU A 32 -5.55 8.32 3.93
N ASP A 33 -6.63 8.13 3.20
CA ASP A 33 -7.26 9.15 2.37
C ASP A 33 -8.56 9.60 3.04
N ILE A 34 -8.44 10.71 3.76
CA ILE A 34 -9.52 11.32 4.54
C ILE A 34 -10.66 11.81 3.63
N GLU A 35 -10.38 12.19 2.38
CA GLU A 35 -11.41 12.73 1.48
C GLU A 35 -12.40 11.65 1.04
N ASN A 36 -11.89 10.43 0.81
CA ASN A 36 -12.70 9.30 0.36
C ASN A 36 -13.02 8.29 1.47
N ASP A 37 -12.70 8.60 2.73
CA ASP A 37 -12.85 7.72 3.89
C ASP A 37 -12.31 6.31 3.62
N SER A 38 -11.06 6.29 3.15
CA SER A 38 -10.42 5.08 2.65
C SER A 38 -8.98 4.96 3.15
N ALA A 39 -8.43 3.76 3.13
CA ALA A 39 -7.06 3.52 3.58
C ALA A 39 -6.36 2.46 2.73
N LEU A 40 -5.06 2.68 2.49
CA LEU A 40 -4.11 1.72 1.94
C LEU A 40 -3.23 1.20 3.08
N GLY A 41 -3.11 -0.12 3.19
CA GLY A 41 -2.20 -0.78 4.12
C GLY A 41 -1.18 -1.67 3.41
N VAL A 42 0.06 -1.66 3.91
CA VAL A 42 1.10 -2.63 3.56
C VAL A 42 1.45 -3.42 4.82
N GLY A 43 1.17 -4.72 4.80
CA GLY A 43 1.52 -5.67 5.86
C GLY A 43 2.74 -6.49 5.48
N LEU A 44 3.70 -6.62 6.39
CA LEU A 44 4.92 -7.40 6.20
C LEU A 44 5.26 -8.17 7.47
N ASP A 45 5.54 -9.45 7.34
CA ASP A 45 6.23 -10.19 8.38
C ASP A 45 7.71 -9.80 8.38
N THR A 46 8.18 -9.25 9.49
CA THR A 46 9.51 -8.69 9.68
C THR A 46 10.58 -9.78 9.79
N SER A 47 10.22 -11.00 10.21
CA SER A 47 11.16 -12.14 10.28
C SER A 47 11.59 -12.64 8.90
N ILE A 48 10.76 -12.35 7.89
CA ILE A 48 10.91 -12.79 6.50
C ILE A 48 11.88 -11.89 5.74
N VAL A 49 11.97 -10.62 6.08
CA VAL A 49 12.75 -9.63 5.32
C VAL A 49 14.27 -9.91 5.38
N ASP A 50 14.72 -10.72 6.33
CA ASP A 50 16.12 -11.13 6.48
C ASP A 50 16.49 -12.47 5.81
N ASP A 51 15.53 -13.21 5.22
CA ASP A 51 15.79 -14.49 4.53
C ASP A 51 15.81 -14.32 3.00
N PHE A 52 16.86 -14.82 2.35
CA PHE A 52 17.06 -14.77 0.89
C PHE A 52 15.90 -15.43 0.10
N TYR A 53 15.32 -16.51 0.63
CA TYR A 53 14.25 -17.25 -0.04
C TYR A 53 12.86 -16.68 0.22
N SER A 54 12.78 -15.69 1.10
CA SER A 54 11.52 -15.18 1.64
C SER A 54 10.66 -14.49 0.58
N VAL A 55 11.34 -13.87 -0.39
CA VAL A 55 10.76 -13.19 -1.56
C VAL A 55 10.04 -14.18 -2.49
N TYR A 56 10.40 -15.47 -2.46
CA TYR A 56 9.85 -16.52 -3.32
C TYR A 56 8.87 -17.47 -2.60
N ASN A 57 8.57 -17.21 -1.33
CA ASN A 57 7.77 -18.11 -0.53
C ASN A 57 6.31 -17.64 -0.48
N ASN A 58 5.41 -18.46 -1.03
CA ASN A 58 3.97 -18.18 -1.04
C ASN A 58 3.36 -18.14 0.38
N TYR A 59 4.01 -18.79 1.36
CA TYR A 59 3.54 -18.87 2.74
C TYR A 59 3.93 -17.66 3.60
N ASN A 60 4.75 -16.76 3.08
CA ASN A 60 5.34 -15.66 3.81
C ASN A 60 4.52 -14.38 3.63
N ILE A 61 4.13 -13.74 4.74
CA ILE A 61 3.12 -12.68 4.78
C ILE A 61 3.71 -11.37 4.25
N ALA A 62 3.47 -11.08 2.97
CA ALA A 62 3.32 -9.73 2.47
C ALA A 62 1.87 -9.55 2.06
N ALA A 63 1.25 -8.46 2.48
CA ALA A 63 -0.14 -8.15 2.17
C ALA A 63 -0.26 -6.69 1.76
N VAL A 64 -1.14 -6.43 0.79
CA VAL A 64 -1.61 -5.09 0.47
C VAL A 64 -3.11 -5.05 0.74
N MET A 65 -3.54 -4.09 1.54
CA MET A 65 -4.92 -3.94 1.95
C MET A 65 -5.47 -2.61 1.44
N PHE A 66 -6.69 -2.63 0.92
CA PHE A 66 -7.47 -1.42 0.70
C PHE A 66 -8.78 -1.52 1.45
N TYR A 67 -9.11 -0.43 2.12
CA TYR A 67 -10.38 -0.24 2.81
C TYR A 67 -11.09 0.98 2.26
N SER A 68 -12.40 0.87 2.06
CA SER A 68 -13.33 1.98 1.86
C SER A 68 -14.74 1.45 2.18
N ASP A 69 -15.58 2.29 2.77
CA ASP A 69 -16.97 1.95 3.13
C ASP A 69 -17.83 1.53 1.94
N THR A 70 -17.38 1.81 0.71
CA THR A 70 -18.07 1.49 -0.54
C THR A 70 -17.62 0.18 -1.19
N ILE A 71 -16.58 -0.48 -0.65
CA ILE A 71 -16.14 -1.78 -1.15
C ILE A 71 -17.21 -2.84 -0.82
N THR A 72 -17.56 -3.64 -1.83
CA THR A 72 -18.53 -4.73 -1.76
C THR A 72 -18.01 -5.93 -2.55
N THR A 73 -18.69 -7.07 -2.45
CA THR A 73 -18.33 -8.29 -3.21
C THR A 73 -18.95 -8.33 -4.61
N GLU A 74 -19.74 -7.33 -4.99
CA GLU A 74 -20.51 -7.34 -6.26
C GLU A 74 -19.85 -6.53 -7.37
N ASN A 75 -18.89 -5.65 -7.04
CA ASN A 75 -18.22 -4.78 -8.00
C ASN A 75 -16.87 -5.36 -8.44
N SER A 76 -16.41 -4.91 -9.61
CA SER A 76 -15.03 -5.09 -10.05
C SER A 76 -14.17 -3.92 -9.59
N TYR A 77 -12.90 -4.18 -9.29
CA TYR A 77 -11.97 -3.16 -8.82
C TYR A 77 -10.67 -3.18 -9.62
N ASP A 78 -10.10 -2.00 -9.82
CA ASP A 78 -8.76 -1.86 -10.38
C ASP A 78 -7.96 -0.76 -9.69
N LEU A 79 -6.65 -0.94 -9.69
CA LEU A 79 -5.72 0.06 -9.22
C LEU A 79 -5.10 0.75 -10.43
N ARG A 80 -5.21 2.07 -10.46
CA ARG A 80 -4.48 2.91 -11.41
C ARG A 80 -3.27 3.50 -10.71
N ILE A 81 -2.09 3.03 -11.09
CA ILE A 81 -0.84 3.33 -10.39
C ILE A 81 0.01 4.24 -11.27
N LYS A 82 0.38 5.40 -10.72
CA LYS A 82 1.26 6.37 -11.40
C LYS A 82 2.71 6.08 -11.03
N LYS A 83 3.50 5.63 -12.00
CA LYS A 83 4.93 5.34 -11.83
C LYS A 83 5.76 6.62 -11.71
N LYS A 84 6.92 6.54 -11.05
CA LYS A 84 7.90 7.65 -11.00
C LYS A 84 8.39 8.07 -12.39
N SER A 85 8.36 7.15 -13.35
CA SER A 85 8.62 7.43 -14.78
C SER A 85 7.52 8.24 -15.47
N ASN A 86 6.46 8.64 -14.74
CA ASN A 86 5.26 9.34 -15.22
C ASN A 86 4.38 8.53 -16.19
N ASN A 87 4.54 7.21 -16.21
CA ASN A 87 3.63 6.28 -16.88
C ASN A 87 2.55 5.78 -15.91
N TYR A 88 1.42 5.36 -16.44
CA TYR A 88 0.38 4.69 -15.67
C TYR A 88 0.37 3.20 -15.98
N ILE A 89 0.13 2.40 -14.95
CA ILE A 89 -0.24 0.99 -15.10
C ILE A 89 -1.59 0.76 -14.46
N THR A 90 -2.34 -0.20 -15.00
CA THR A 90 -3.55 -0.72 -14.37
C THR A 90 -3.23 -2.08 -13.78
N TYR A 91 -3.62 -2.28 -12.54
CA TYR A 91 -3.45 -3.54 -11.83
C TYR A 91 -4.83 -4.04 -11.42
N SER A 92 -5.24 -5.18 -11.98
CA SER A 92 -6.55 -5.75 -11.72
C SER A 92 -6.61 -6.37 -10.32
N VAL A 93 -7.68 -6.06 -9.61
CA VAL A 93 -8.11 -6.79 -8.40
C VAL A 93 -8.97 -7.96 -8.87
N THR A 94 -8.81 -9.10 -8.23
CA THR A 94 -9.56 -10.33 -8.53
C THR A 94 -10.53 -10.63 -7.41
N ASP A 95 -11.58 -11.42 -7.68
CA ASP A 95 -12.56 -11.82 -6.66
C ASP A 95 -11.90 -12.48 -5.44
N GLU A 96 -10.76 -13.17 -5.62
CA GLU A 96 -9.99 -13.81 -4.54
C GLU A 96 -9.32 -12.81 -3.58
N ASP A 97 -9.14 -11.56 -4.03
CA ASP A 97 -8.62 -10.47 -3.20
C ASP A 97 -9.72 -9.82 -2.37
N ILE A 98 -10.99 -10.00 -2.70
CA ILE A 98 -12.07 -9.38 -1.93
C ILE A 98 -12.26 -10.19 -0.65
N VAL A 99 -11.94 -9.57 0.47
CA VAL A 99 -12.07 -10.15 1.81
C VAL A 99 -13.32 -9.57 2.45
N GLN A 100 -14.27 -10.43 2.79
CA GLN A 100 -15.50 -10.04 3.47
C GLN A 100 -15.52 -10.60 4.89
N ASP A 101 -15.88 -9.76 5.85
CA ASP A 101 -16.28 -10.18 7.20
C ASP A 101 -17.79 -9.93 7.42
N GLU A 102 -18.29 -10.18 8.64
CA GLU A 102 -19.72 -10.06 8.94
C GLU A 102 -20.27 -8.62 8.79
N ASN A 103 -19.40 -7.60 8.79
CA ASN A 103 -19.79 -6.20 8.87
C ASN A 103 -19.24 -5.32 7.72
N SER A 104 -18.27 -5.81 6.96
CA SER A 104 -17.53 -5.03 5.98
C SER A 104 -16.91 -5.91 4.89
N ALA A 105 -16.55 -5.27 3.78
CA ALA A 105 -15.68 -5.86 2.77
C ALA A 105 -14.47 -4.94 2.54
N GLY A 106 -13.36 -5.55 2.15
CA GLY A 106 -12.13 -4.87 1.77
C GLY A 106 -11.40 -5.65 0.69
N ILE A 107 -10.29 -5.10 0.22
CA ILE A 107 -9.42 -5.77 -0.73
C ILE A 107 -8.14 -6.16 0.03
N GLY A 108 -7.79 -7.44 0.02
CA GLY A 108 -6.67 -8.04 0.71
C GLY A 108 -5.81 -8.89 -0.22
N ILE A 109 -4.93 -8.23 -0.97
CA ILE A 109 -4.01 -8.90 -1.90
C ILE A 109 -2.91 -9.57 -1.07
N GLY A 110 -2.78 -10.90 -1.21
CA GLY A 110 -1.79 -11.71 -0.49
C GLY A 110 -2.18 -12.10 0.95
N ILE A 111 -3.38 -11.76 1.43
CA ILE A 111 -3.87 -12.20 2.75
C ILE A 111 -4.17 -13.71 2.75
N ASN A 112 -4.78 -14.22 1.69
CA ASN A 112 -4.94 -15.66 1.51
C ASN A 112 -3.62 -16.25 0.99
N THR A 113 -3.02 -17.15 1.77
CA THR A 113 -1.62 -17.63 1.71
C THR A 113 -1.16 -18.30 0.41
N GLU A 114 -1.97 -18.33 -0.64
CA GLU A 114 -1.55 -18.79 -1.97
C GLU A 114 -1.07 -17.63 -2.86
N ASN A 115 -1.29 -16.38 -2.45
CA ASN A 115 -1.03 -15.17 -3.25
C ASN A 115 0.03 -14.19 -2.68
N GLY A 116 0.91 -14.63 -1.77
CA GLY A 116 1.96 -13.77 -1.20
C GLY A 116 2.92 -13.15 -2.24
N VAL A 117 3.22 -13.87 -3.32
CA VAL A 117 4.00 -13.35 -4.47
C VAL A 117 3.36 -12.12 -5.09
N ARG A 118 2.03 -12.12 -5.20
CA ARG A 118 1.28 -11.06 -5.85
C ARG A 118 1.30 -9.76 -5.03
N ALA A 119 1.19 -9.85 -3.71
CA ALA A 119 1.36 -8.71 -2.83
C ALA A 119 2.78 -8.15 -2.87
N ASN A 120 3.81 -9.02 -2.82
CA ASN A 120 5.20 -8.58 -2.93
C ASN A 120 5.48 -7.84 -4.25
N ASN A 121 4.97 -8.35 -5.36
CA ASN A 121 5.09 -7.70 -6.67
C ASN A 121 4.38 -6.35 -6.71
N LEU A 122 3.19 -6.25 -6.11
CA LEU A 122 2.46 -4.98 -6.00
C LEU A 122 3.20 -3.97 -5.12
N ILE A 123 3.78 -4.39 -3.99
CA ILE A 123 4.57 -3.49 -3.14
C ILE A 123 5.79 -2.96 -3.90
N LYS A 124 6.50 -3.80 -4.67
CA LYS A 124 7.61 -3.34 -5.52
C LYS A 124 7.16 -2.32 -6.56
N ILE A 125 6.00 -2.55 -7.17
CA ILE A 125 5.39 -1.57 -8.07
C ILE A 125 5.18 -0.24 -7.32
N PHE A 126 4.65 -0.27 -6.10
CA PHE A 126 4.44 0.93 -5.28
C PHE A 126 5.74 1.65 -4.93
N LEU A 127 6.82 0.93 -4.62
CA LEU A 127 8.14 1.53 -4.34
C LEU A 127 8.70 2.32 -5.53
N ASP A 128 8.31 1.97 -6.76
CA ASP A 128 8.64 2.68 -7.99
C ASP A 128 7.48 3.56 -8.53
N SER A 129 6.57 3.95 -7.64
CA SER A 129 5.39 4.77 -7.95
C SER A 129 5.31 6.01 -7.09
N VAL A 130 4.49 6.97 -7.54
CA VAL A 130 4.21 8.23 -6.84
C VAL A 130 2.82 8.24 -6.21
N SER A 131 1.86 7.54 -6.81
CA SER A 131 0.50 7.43 -6.26
C SER A 131 -0.21 6.19 -6.78
N VAL A 132 -1.25 5.78 -6.07
CA VAL A 132 -2.21 4.76 -6.51
C VAL A 132 -3.63 5.26 -6.28
N GLU A 133 -4.48 5.06 -7.27
CA GLU A 133 -5.91 5.33 -7.25
C GLU A 133 -6.66 3.99 -7.25
N LEU A 134 -7.60 3.80 -6.32
CA LEU A 134 -8.52 2.66 -6.31
C LEU A 134 -9.81 3.06 -7.02
N TYR A 135 -10.23 2.27 -7.99
CA TYR A 135 -11.47 2.47 -8.74
C TYR A 135 -12.40 1.27 -8.64
N ASP A 136 -13.70 1.55 -8.73
CA ASP A 136 -14.71 0.60 -9.21
C ASP A 136 -15.38 1.12 -10.49
N ASP A 137 -16.44 0.44 -10.92
CA ASP A 137 -17.22 0.81 -12.10
C ASP A 137 -17.90 2.20 -11.99
N ASP A 138 -18.13 2.68 -10.76
CA ASP A 138 -18.87 3.92 -10.46
C ASP A 138 -17.93 5.11 -10.24
N GLY A 139 -16.67 4.90 -9.83
CA GLY A 139 -15.68 5.96 -9.76
C GLY A 139 -14.48 5.71 -8.86
N LEU A 140 -13.81 6.80 -8.49
CA LEU A 140 -12.66 6.80 -7.60
C LEU A 140 -13.13 6.52 -6.17
N LEU A 141 -12.54 5.52 -5.53
CA LEU A 141 -12.83 5.13 -4.14
C LEU A 141 -11.73 5.53 -3.16
N GLY A 142 -10.52 5.80 -3.65
CA GLY A 142 -9.41 6.22 -2.82
C GLY A 142 -8.20 6.67 -3.63
N TYR A 143 -7.49 7.68 -3.12
CA TYR A 143 -6.25 8.19 -3.68
C TYR A 143 -5.15 8.19 -2.62
N TYR A 144 -4.05 7.50 -2.89
CA TYR A 144 -2.97 7.32 -1.93
C TYR A 144 -1.65 7.80 -2.54
N GLU A 145 -1.02 8.78 -1.89
CA GLU A 145 0.33 9.23 -2.25
C GLU A 145 1.36 8.23 -1.72
N LEU A 146 2.29 7.80 -2.56
CA LEU A 146 3.28 6.77 -2.21
C LEU A 146 4.63 7.32 -1.78
N ASP A 147 4.79 8.65 -1.79
CA ASP A 147 5.96 9.32 -1.26
C ASP A 147 6.16 8.94 0.22
N GLY A 148 7.39 8.64 0.63
CA GLY A 148 7.70 8.21 1.99
C GLY A 148 7.63 6.70 2.23
N LEU A 149 6.97 5.90 1.37
CA LEU A 149 6.81 4.46 1.61
C LEU A 149 8.17 3.74 1.73
N GLN A 150 9.10 4.06 0.83
CA GLN A 150 10.42 3.42 0.83
C GLN A 150 11.25 3.84 2.05
N GLU A 151 11.18 5.10 2.45
CA GLU A 151 11.84 5.60 3.65
C GLU A 151 11.31 4.88 4.90
N VAL A 152 9.99 4.82 5.07
CA VAL A 152 9.35 4.18 6.23
C VAL A 152 9.69 2.70 6.31
N LEU A 153 9.66 1.98 5.18
CA LEU A 153 10.07 0.58 5.13
C LEU A 153 11.54 0.41 5.54
N LYS A 154 12.45 1.23 5.01
CA LYS A 154 13.88 1.16 5.35
C LYS A 154 14.18 1.53 6.80
N GLU A 155 13.45 2.48 7.37
CA GLU A 155 13.59 2.88 8.77
C GLU A 155 13.23 1.74 9.73
N ASN A 156 12.25 0.90 9.36
CA ASN A 156 11.75 -0.17 10.23
C ASN A 156 12.35 -1.55 9.94
N LEU A 157 12.65 -1.85 8.68
CA LEU A 157 13.17 -3.16 8.24
C LEU A 157 14.68 -3.13 7.93
N GLY A 158 15.29 -1.95 7.84
CA GLY A 158 16.67 -1.80 7.38
C GLY A 158 16.82 -1.95 5.87
N ASN A 159 18.06 -2.10 5.41
CA ASN A 159 18.39 -2.33 4.00
C ASN A 159 18.46 -3.83 3.73
N THR A 160 17.37 -4.39 3.22
CA THR A 160 17.22 -5.83 2.97
C THR A 160 17.26 -6.13 1.47
N GLU A 161 17.64 -7.35 1.10
CA GLU A 161 17.68 -7.77 -0.31
C GLU A 161 16.28 -7.94 -0.92
N TRP A 162 15.25 -7.99 -0.06
CA TRP A 162 13.85 -8.09 -0.46
C TRP A 162 13.41 -6.95 -1.41
N TYR A 163 13.97 -5.73 -1.23
CA TYR A 163 13.66 -4.59 -2.10
C TYR A 163 14.13 -4.79 -3.55
N ASP A 164 15.22 -5.53 -3.76
CA ASP A 164 15.96 -5.54 -5.03
C ASP A 164 15.66 -6.77 -5.90
N ASN A 165 15.08 -7.83 -5.34
CA ASN A 165 14.85 -9.09 -6.05
C ASN A 165 13.50 -9.08 -6.80
N GLU A 166 13.45 -9.33 -8.10
CA GLU A 166 12.16 -9.60 -8.79
C GLU A 166 11.62 -10.98 -8.43
N ILE A 167 10.29 -11.11 -8.28
CA ILE A 167 9.63 -12.40 -8.05
C ILE A 167 8.98 -12.84 -9.34
N GLU A 168 9.60 -13.82 -9.99
CA GLU A 168 9.01 -14.51 -11.13
C GLU A 168 7.79 -15.32 -10.65
N ASN A 169 6.67 -15.15 -11.36
CA ASN A 169 5.43 -15.93 -11.15
C ASN A 169 5.60 -17.39 -11.59
#